data_AF-A0A8J2XGG1-F1
#
_entry.id   AF-A0A8J2XGG1-F1
#
_cell.length_a   1.000
_cell.length_b   1.000
_cell.length_c   1.000
_cell.angle_alpha   90.00
_cell.angle_beta   90.00
_cell.angle_gamma   90.00
#
_symmetry.space_group_name_H-M   'P 1'
#
loop_
_entity.id
_entity.type
_entity.pdbx_description
1 polymer ?
#
loop_
_entity_poly.entity_id
_entity_poly.type
_entity_poly.pdbx_seq_one_letter_code
_entity_poly.pdbx_strand_id
1 'polypeptide(L)'
;MQITNRIQFNNLRGDIFGGVTAAFVSLPLALAFGVASGAGAIAGLYGAVGVGFFAALFGGTPTLTSEPTGSMTVVMLAGLFQIIFGFFKRCRYLSQILTR
;
A
#
# COMPACT_ATOMS: atom_id res chain seq x y z
N MET A 1 8.23 -24.65 13.78
CA MET A 1 7.82 -23.76 12.68
C MET A 1 8.17 -22.35 13.10
N GLN A 2 9.00 -21.63 12.35
CA GLN A 2 9.41 -20.27 12.73
C GLN A 2 8.22 -19.33 12.45
N ILE A 3 7.62 -18.80 13.51
CA ILE A 3 6.41 -17.95 13.42
C ILE A 3 6.77 -16.50 13.08
N THR A 4 8.02 -16.09 13.34
CA THR A 4 8.50 -14.72 13.17
C THR A 4 9.70 -14.65 12.22
N ASN A 5 9.89 -13.47 11.65
CA ASN A 5 11.04 -13.14 10.82
C ASN A 5 12.38 -13.36 11.57
N ARG A 6 13.50 -13.47 10.84
CA ARG A 6 14.84 -13.58 11.46
C ARG A 6 15.26 -12.24 12.04
N ILE A 7 15.04 -12.05 13.33
CA ILE A 7 15.49 -10.88 14.09
C ILE A 7 16.78 -11.28 14.85
N GLN A 8 17.93 -10.73 14.44
CA GLN A 8 19.23 -11.03 15.06
C GLN A 8 19.92 -9.74 15.51
N PHE A 9 20.33 -9.66 16.77
CA PHE A 9 20.97 -8.46 17.33
C PHE A 9 22.46 -8.29 16.94
N ASN A 10 23.02 -9.21 16.17
CA ASN A 10 24.44 -9.18 15.78
C ASN A 10 24.75 -8.06 14.75
N ASN A 11 23.73 -7.57 14.03
CA ASN A 11 23.86 -6.52 13.02
C ASN A 11 23.12 -5.23 13.39
N LEU A 12 23.02 -4.92 14.69
CA LEU A 12 22.23 -3.79 15.18
C LEU A 12 22.58 -2.44 14.54
N ARG A 13 23.87 -2.19 14.27
CA ARG A 13 24.30 -0.97 13.54
C ARG A 13 23.74 -0.95 12.12
N GLY A 14 23.88 -2.06 11.38
CA GLY A 14 23.40 -2.18 10.01
C GLY A 14 21.89 -2.01 9.92
N ASP A 15 21.15 -2.62 10.84
CA ASP A 15 19.69 -2.56 10.87
C ASP A 15 19.17 -1.15 11.21
N ILE A 16 19.82 -0.42 12.12
CA ILE A 16 19.46 0.97 12.46
C ILE A 16 19.75 1.90 11.28
N PHE A 17 20.95 1.84 10.68
CA PHE A 17 21.28 2.69 9.53
C PHE A 17 20.40 2.35 8.31
N GLY A 18 20.15 1.07 8.07
CA GLY A 18 19.25 0.61 7.01
C GLY A 18 17.81 1.07 7.22
N GLY A 19 17.28 0.94 8.43
CA GLY A 19 15.93 1.37 8.79
C GLY A 19 15.73 2.89 8.68
N VAL A 20 16.70 3.69 9.14
CA VAL A 20 16.64 5.16 9.00
C VAL A 20 16.70 5.57 7.53
N THR A 21 17.59 4.98 6.74
CA THR A 21 17.69 5.28 5.31
C THR A 21 16.41 4.90 4.57
N ALA A 22 15.84 3.73 4.88
CA ALA A 22 14.57 3.30 4.34
C ALA A 22 13.43 4.26 4.71
N ALA A 23 13.37 4.73 5.97
CA ALA A 23 12.37 5.69 6.42
C ALA A 23 12.42 7.01 5.63
N PHE A 24 13.61 7.53 5.33
CA PHE A 24 13.74 8.75 4.51
C PHE A 24 13.26 8.59 3.07
N VAL A 25 13.45 7.40 2.48
CA VAL A 25 12.97 7.10 1.11
C VAL A 25 11.45 6.84 1.10
N SER A 26 10.96 6.15 2.13
CA SER A 26 9.56 5.79 2.36
C SER A 26 8.63 6.98 2.52
N LEU A 27 9.04 7.97 3.32
CA LEU A 27 8.20 9.09 3.71
C LEU A 27 7.65 9.89 2.50
N PRO A 28 8.47 10.35 1.54
CA PRO A 28 7.95 11.00 0.34
C PRO A 28 7.17 10.05 -0.56
N LEU A 29 7.56 8.77 -0.63
CA LEU A 29 6.92 7.76 -1.47
C LEU A 29 5.49 7.46 -0.99
N ALA A 30 5.30 7.29 0.33
CA ALA A 30 4.02 7.05 0.98
C ALA A 30 3.06 8.24 0.82
N LEU A 31 3.57 9.47 0.92
CA LEU A 31 2.78 10.68 0.66
C LEU A 31 2.34 10.75 -0.80
N ALA A 32 3.26 10.52 -1.74
CA ALA A 32 2.98 10.56 -3.18
C ALA A 32 1.93 9.51 -3.57
N PHE A 33 2.08 8.27 -3.10
CA PHE A 33 1.14 7.20 -3.39
C PHE A 33 -0.19 7.33 -2.65
N GLY A 34 -0.19 7.88 -1.43
CA GLY A 34 -1.42 8.23 -0.72
C GLY A 34 -2.27 9.24 -1.50
N VAL A 35 -1.65 10.29 -2.03
CA VAL A 35 -2.34 11.27 -2.88
C VAL A 35 -2.75 10.65 -4.22
N ALA A 36 -1.87 9.89 -4.88
CA ALA A 36 -2.15 9.28 -6.18
C ALA A 36 -3.29 8.25 -6.14
N SER A 37 -3.50 7.55 -5.01
CA SER A 37 -4.64 6.63 -4.84
C SER A 37 -6.00 7.32 -4.73
N GLY A 38 -6.02 8.63 -4.46
CA GLY A 38 -7.25 9.36 -4.11
C GLY A 38 -7.73 9.16 -2.66
N ALA A 39 -7.09 8.31 -1.86
CA ALA A 39 -7.42 8.12 -0.44
C ALA A 39 -6.84 9.21 0.48
N GLY A 40 -5.82 9.94 0.01
CA GLY A 40 -5.18 11.05 0.72
C GLY A 40 -3.82 10.70 1.30
N ALA A 41 -2.99 11.73 1.48
CA ALA A 41 -1.60 11.59 1.95
C ALA A 41 -1.50 10.88 3.32
N ILE A 42 -2.44 11.18 4.22
CA ILE A 42 -2.51 10.62 5.58
C ILE A 42 -2.73 9.10 5.53
N ALA A 43 -3.61 8.62 4.63
CA ALA A 43 -3.87 7.20 4.45
C ALA A 43 -2.64 6.44 3.94
N GLY A 44 -1.86 7.05 3.04
CA GLY A 44 -0.59 6.51 2.58
C GLY A 44 0.43 6.37 3.72
N LEU A 45 0.51 7.36 4.60
CA LEU A 45 1.43 7.35 5.74
C LEU A 45 1.06 6.26 6.77
N TYR A 46 -0.21 6.14 7.12
CA TYR A 46 -0.68 5.06 8.01
C TYR A 46 -0.49 3.68 7.39
N GLY A 47 -0.70 3.57 6.07
CA GLY A 47 -0.45 2.34 5.32
C GLY A 47 1.02 1.93 5.39
N ALA A 48 1.95 2.87 5.16
CA ALA A 48 3.38 2.60 5.22
C ALA A 48 3.83 2.14 6.63
N VAL A 49 3.40 2.84 7.68
CA VAL A 49 3.76 2.49 9.06
C VAL A 49 3.16 1.14 9.47
N GLY A 50 1.87 0.92 9.21
CA GLY A 50 1.18 -0.31 9.58
C GLY A 50 1.73 -1.52 8.84
N VAL A 51 1.80 -1.44 7.50
CA VAL A 51 2.30 -2.53 6.67
C VAL A 51 3.77 -2.82 6.95
N GLY A 52 4.59 -1.78 7.12
CA GLY A 52 6.01 -1.93 7.45
C GLY A 52 6.23 -2.65 8.77
N PHE A 53 5.46 -2.28 9.81
CA PHE A 53 5.55 -2.93 11.12
C PHE A 53 5.13 -4.39 11.09
N PHE A 54 3.96 -4.69 10.52
CA PHE A 54 3.45 -6.07 10.49
C PHE A 54 4.26 -6.98 9.57
N ALA A 55 4.73 -6.46 8.43
CA ALA A 55 5.55 -7.23 7.51
C ALA A 55 6.97 -7.47 8.05
N ALA A 56 7.54 -6.53 8.81
CA ALA A 56 8.83 -6.76 9.46
C ALA A 56 8.73 -7.87 10.51
N LEU A 57 7.62 -7.95 11.26
CA LEU A 57 7.41 -8.90 12.35
C LEU A 57 7.05 -10.32 11.85
N PHE A 58 6.11 -10.41 10.91
CA PHE A 58 5.57 -11.67 10.39
C PHE A 58 6.09 -12.06 9.00
N GLY A 59 6.98 -11.26 8.41
CA GLY A 59 7.54 -11.52 7.08
C GLY A 59 8.54 -12.68 7.04
N GLY A 60 8.71 -13.26 5.86
CA GLY A 60 9.67 -14.35 5.63
C GLY A 60 11.10 -13.91 5.29
N THR A 61 11.31 -12.60 5.06
CA THR A 61 12.59 -12.04 4.60
C THR A 61 13.09 -10.96 5.55
N PRO A 62 14.31 -11.06 6.10
CA PRO A 62 14.81 -10.14 7.14
C PRO A 62 15.10 -8.72 6.65
N THR A 63 15.36 -8.53 5.35
CA THR A 63 15.73 -7.21 4.77
C THR A 63 14.61 -6.57 3.96
N LEU A 64 13.38 -7.09 4.06
CA LEU A 64 12.27 -6.65 3.23
C LEU A 64 11.56 -5.43 3.83
N THR A 65 11.52 -4.34 3.07
CA THR A 65 10.76 -3.13 3.40
C THR A 65 9.38 -3.21 2.75
N SER A 66 8.30 -3.27 3.55
CA SER A 66 6.93 -3.33 3.03
C SER A 66 6.20 -2.02 3.22
N GLU A 67 5.72 -1.46 2.12
CA GLU A 67 5.15 -0.11 2.04
C GLU A 67 4.09 -0.09 0.92
N PRO A 68 3.20 0.92 0.86
CA PRO A 68 2.34 1.11 -0.30
C PRO A 68 3.21 1.27 -1.56
N THR A 69 3.00 0.40 -2.56
CA THR A 69 3.74 0.44 -3.83
C THR A 69 2.91 1.08 -4.94
N GLY A 70 3.60 1.56 -5.99
CA GLY A 70 2.94 2.15 -7.15
C GLY A 70 1.95 1.20 -7.82
N SER A 71 2.29 -0.09 -7.94
CA SER A 71 1.39 -1.10 -8.50
C SER A 71 0.11 -1.26 -7.68
N MET A 72 0.21 -1.31 -6.35
CA MET A 72 -0.96 -1.40 -5.47
C MET A 72 -1.83 -0.14 -5.54
N THR A 73 -1.20 1.02 -5.61
CA THR A 73 -1.86 2.33 -5.76
C THR A 73 -2.67 2.40 -7.06
N VAL A 74 -2.06 1.97 -8.17
CA VAL A 74 -2.71 1.91 -9.49
C VAL A 74 -3.87 0.93 -9.47
N VAL A 75 -3.73 -0.24 -8.84
CA VAL A 75 -4.81 -1.23 -8.74
C VAL A 75 -5.98 -0.69 -7.93
N MET A 76 -5.75 -0.02 -6.81
CA MET A 76 -6.82 0.59 -6.01
C MET A 76 -7.58 1.67 -6.79
N LEU A 77 -6.85 2.55 -7.48
CA LEU A 77 -7.45 3.58 -8.31
C LEU A 77 -8.25 2.95 -9.47
N ALA A 78 -7.67 1.98 -10.17
CA ALA A 78 -8.31 1.28 -11.28
C ALA A 78 -9.59 0.54 -10.83
N GLY A 79 -9.54 -0.12 -9.67
CA GLY A 79 -10.69 -0.79 -9.07
C GLY A 79 -11.82 0.20 -8.76
N LEU A 80 -11.51 1.34 -8.15
CA LEU A 80 -12.47 2.40 -7.89
C LEU A 80 -13.11 2.91 -9.19
N PHE A 81 -12.30 3.21 -10.21
CA PHE A 81 -12.81 3.63 -11.52
C PHE A 81 -13.71 2.58 -12.16
N GLN A 82 -13.32 1.29 -12.11
CA GLN A 82 -14.15 0.22 -12.67
C GLN A 82 -15.51 0.10 -11.99
N ILE A 83 -15.58 0.23 -10.66
CA ILE A 83 -16.85 0.18 -9.92
C ILE A 83 -17.76 1.33 -10.35
N ILE A 84 -17.23 2.56 -10.45
CA ILE A 84 -17.99 3.75 -10.85
C ILE A 84 -18.49 3.62 -12.30
N PHE A 85 -17.59 3.29 -13.24
CA PHE A 85 -17.97 3.12 -14.64
C PHE A 85 -18.91 1.94 -14.85
N GLY A 86 -18.73 0.85 -14.10
CA GLY A 86 -19.63 -0.29 -14.08
C GLY A 86 -21.05 0.10 -13.67
N PHE A 87 -21.18 0.89 -12.59
CA PHE A 87 -22.47 1.42 -12.14
C PHE A 87 -23.11 2.33 -13.19
N PHE A 88 -22.35 3.25 -13.79
CA PHE A 88 -22.85 4.11 -14.87
C PHE A 88 -23.35 3.32 -16.08
N LYS A 89 -22.61 2.28 -16.49
CA LYS A 89 -23.01 1.41 -17.59
C LYS A 89 -24.31 0.66 -17.26
N ARG A 90 -24.45 0.20 -16.01
CA ARG A 90 -25.66 -0.48 -15.52
C ARG A 90 -26.88 0.45 -15.48
N CYS A 91 -26.73 1.69 -14.97
CA CYS A 91 -27.79 2.69 -14.98
C CYS A 91 -28.25 3.05 -16.40
N ARG A 92 -27.31 3.21 -17.34
CA ARG A 92 -27.65 3.49 -18.74
C ARG A 92 -28.40 2.32 -19.39
N TYR A 93 -28.02 1.09 -19.05
CA TYR A 93 -28.71 -0.11 -19.51
C TYR A 93 -30.16 -0.19 -18.96
N LEU A 94 -30.35 0.12 -17.67
CA LEU A 94 -31.67 0.21 -17.05
C LEU A 94 -32.54 1.32 -17.65
N SER A 95 -31.97 2.51 -17.91
CA SER A 95 -32.68 3.61 -18.55
C SER A 95 -33.12 3.28 -19.98
N GLN A 96 -32.32 2.50 -20.74
CA GLN A 96 -32.71 2.05 -22.07
C GLN A 96 -33.81 0.97 -22.06
N ILE A 97 -33.90 0.16 -21.00
CA ILE A 97 -35.00 -0.81 -20.83
C ILE A 97 -36.28 -0.10 -20.39
N LEU A 98 -36.20 0.93 -19.55
CA LEU A 98 -37.36 1.71 -19.07
C LEU A 98 -37.94 2.69 -20.11
N THR A 99 -37.17 3.04 -21.15
CA THR A 99 -37.60 3.94 -22.24
C THR A 99 -38.04 3.17 -23.49
N ARG A 100 -37.99 1.82 -23.45
CA ARG A 100 -38.62 0.94 -24.44
C ARG A 100 -39.87 0.32 -23.83
#